data_AF-A0AAX2MCS6-F1
#
_entry.id   AF-A0AAX2MCS6-F1
#
_cell.length_a   1.000
_cell.length_b   1.000
_cell.length_c   1.000
_cell.angle_alpha   90.00
_cell.angle_beta   90.00
_cell.angle_gamma   90.00
#
_symmetry.space_group_name_H-M   'P 1'
#
loop_
_entity.id
_entity.type
_entity.pdbx_description
1 polymer ?
#
loop_
_entity_poly.entity_id
_entity_poly.type
_entity_poly.pdbx_seq_one_letter_code
_entity_poly.pdbx_strand_id
1 'polypeptide(L)'
;MPVGQWYAALGETLGLPMPPRLPRAEVKARVASSQWSFLAESRRLDNSRMRRELDVRLRWPSVLDYLAALRRDEGRRSAILASYAEIR
;
A
#
# COMPACT_ATOMS: atom_id res chain seq x y z
N MET A 1 -1.21 -10.25 -1.37
CA MET A 1 0.14 -9.76 -1.69
C MET A 1 0.86 -9.38 -0.39
N PRO A 2 2.12 -9.79 -0.18
CA PRO A 2 2.93 -9.35 0.96
C PRO A 2 3.24 -7.84 0.94
N VAL A 3 3.40 -7.21 2.10
CA VAL A 3 3.61 -5.76 2.24
C VAL A 3 4.85 -5.24 1.47
N GLY A 4 5.93 -6.02 1.42
CA GLY A 4 7.12 -5.62 0.66
C GLY A 4 6.88 -5.59 -0.87
N GLN A 5 6.03 -6.46 -1.40
CA GLN A 5 5.65 -6.40 -2.82
C GLN A 5 4.73 -5.21 -3.10
N TRP A 6 3.84 -4.89 -2.16
CA TRP A 6 3.01 -3.69 -2.23
C TRP A 6 3.85 -2.41 -2.36
N TYR A 7 4.84 -2.20 -1.48
CA TYR A 7 5.69 -1.01 -1.55
C TYR A 7 6.50 -0.92 -2.84
N ALA A 8 6.98 -2.04 -3.38
CA ALA A 8 7.70 -2.05 -4.65
C ALA A 8 6.80 -1.63 -5.82
N ALA A 9 5.60 -2.20 -5.92
CA ALA A 9 4.65 -1.87 -6.98
C ALA A 9 4.14 -0.43 -6.90
N LEU A 10 3.97 0.09 -5.68
CA LEU A 10 3.60 1.49 -5.45
C LEU A 10 4.74 2.43 -5.87
N GLY A 11 5.98 2.13 -5.47
CA GLY A 11 7.15 2.91 -5.84
C GLY A 11 7.34 2.99 -7.36
N GLU A 12 7.23 1.85 -8.04
CA GLU A 12 7.25 1.79 -9.51
C GLU A 12 6.16 2.66 -10.15
N THR A 13 4.94 2.61 -9.61
CA THR A 13 3.80 3.40 -10.14
C THR A 13 3.99 4.90 -9.97
N LEU A 14 4.64 5.32 -8.88
CA LEU A 14 4.87 6.71 -8.53
C LEU A 14 6.24 7.25 -8.98
N GLY A 15 7.10 6.41 -9.59
CA GLY A 15 8.47 6.79 -9.94
C GLY A 15 9.37 7.02 -8.72
N LEU A 16 9.04 6.45 -7.57
CA LEU A 16 9.81 6.57 -6.33
C LEU A 16 10.84 5.44 -6.20
N PRO A 17 12.00 5.70 -5.57
CA PRO A 17 13.01 4.67 -5.36
C PRO A 17 12.45 3.53 -4.51
N MET A 18 12.82 2.29 -4.85
CA MET A 18 12.42 1.13 -4.07
C MET A 18 13.03 1.20 -2.66
N PRO A 19 12.24 1.00 -1.59
CA PRO A 19 12.80 0.91 -0.24
C PRO A 19 13.73 -0.31 -0.13
N PRO A 20 14.81 -0.21 0.68
CA PRO A 20 15.77 -1.29 0.86
C PRO A 20 15.10 -2.56 1.40
N ARG A 21 15.50 -3.71 0.86
CA ARG A 21 15.08 -5.02 1.35
C ARG A 21 16.00 -5.45 2.48
N LEU A 22 15.48 -5.44 3.70
CA LEU A 22 16.24 -5.78 4.90
C LEU A 22 15.67 -7.04 5.56
N PRO A 23 16.51 -7.81 6.28
CA PRO A 23 16.04 -8.87 7.16
C PRO A 23 15.02 -8.36 8.18
N ARG A 24 14.08 -9.22 8.59
CA ARG A 24 13.01 -8.86 9.52
C ARG A 24 13.51 -8.22 10.83
N ALA A 25 14.61 -8.74 11.37
CA ALA A 25 15.22 -8.22 12.60
C ALA A 25 15.73 -6.78 12.43
N GLU A 26 16.35 -6.47 11.29
CA GLU A 26 16.81 -5.11 10.98
C GLU A 26 15.65 -4.14 10.74
N VAL A 27 14.58 -4.60 10.08
CA VAL A 27 13.38 -3.76 9.92
C VAL A 27 12.80 -3.40 11.29
N LYS A 28 12.68 -4.37 12.21
CA LYS A 28 12.19 -4.14 13.57
C LYS A 28 13.02 -3.09 14.33
N ALA A 29 14.33 -3.08 14.14
CA ALA A 29 15.22 -2.13 14.79
C ALA A 29 15.15 -0.70 14.21
N ARG A 30 14.70 -0.55 12.96
CA ARG A 30 14.72 0.74 12.23
C ARG A 30 13.38 1.47 12.21
N VAL A 31 12.25 0.76 12.36
CA VAL A 31 10.92 1.37 12.34
C VAL A 31 10.44 1.71 13.76
N ALA A 32 9.57 2.70 13.88
CA ALA A 32 8.95 3.03 15.17
C ALA A 32 8.16 1.83 15.73
N SER A 33 8.10 1.67 17.05
CA SER A 33 7.45 0.54 17.71
C SER A 33 5.98 0.36 17.33
N SER A 34 5.24 1.46 17.14
CA SER A 34 3.85 1.44 16.68
C SER A 34 3.73 0.88 15.25
N GLN A 35 4.62 1.30 14.35
CA GLN A 35 4.69 0.79 12.99
C GLN A 35 5.10 -0.69 12.97
N TRP A 36 6.05 -1.09 13.83
CA TRP A 36 6.42 -2.49 13.96
C TRP A 36 5.25 -3.36 14.42
N SER A 37 4.49 -2.91 15.43
CA SER A 37 3.31 -3.61 15.92
C SER A 37 2.33 -3.91 14.77
N PHE A 38 2.05 -2.90 13.93
CA PHE A 38 1.22 -3.08 12.75
C PHE A 38 1.82 -4.04 11.71
N LEU A 39 3.10 -3.89 11.37
CA LEU A 39 3.78 -4.73 10.37
C LEU A 39 3.98 -6.18 10.84
N ALA A 40 4.01 -6.41 12.15
CA ALA A 40 4.19 -7.72 12.74
C ALA A 40 2.91 -8.56 12.71
N GLU A 41 1.74 -7.91 12.71
CA GLU A 41 0.43 -8.55 12.64
C GLU A 41 0.03 -8.80 11.18
N SER A 42 -0.22 -10.06 10.80
CA SER A 42 -0.65 -10.41 9.44
C SER A 42 -1.90 -11.28 9.47
N ARG A 43 -3.00 -10.75 8.91
CA ARG A 43 -4.27 -11.47 8.80
C ARG A 43 -4.96 -11.21 7.46
N ARG A 44 -5.77 -12.17 7.03
CA ARG A 44 -6.68 -12.00 5.90
C ARG A 44 -8.08 -11.76 6.43
N LEU A 45 -8.77 -10.78 5.86
CA LEU A 45 -10.14 -10.42 6.22
C LEU A 45 -11.10 -10.85 5.13
N ASP A 46 -12.19 -11.49 5.52
CA ASP A 46 -13.30 -11.81 4.62
C ASP A 46 -14.19 -10.57 4.44
N ASN A 47 -14.55 -10.25 3.20
CA ASN A 47 -15.45 -9.15 2.85
C ASN A 47 -16.79 -9.62 2.26
N SER A 48 -17.06 -10.92 2.27
CA SER A 48 -18.24 -11.56 1.69
C SER A 48 -19.54 -11.02 2.27
N ARG A 49 -19.56 -10.75 3.59
CA ARG A 49 -20.73 -10.20 4.27
C ARG A 49 -21.12 -8.83 3.72
N MET A 50 -20.16 -7.92 3.57
CA MET A 50 -20.38 -6.58 3.00
C MET A 50 -20.93 -6.69 1.57
N ARG A 51 -20.36 -7.58 0.75
CA ARG A 51 -20.80 -7.77 -0.64
C ARG A 51 -22.21 -8.34 -0.73
N ARG A 52 -22.57 -9.27 0.15
CA ARG A 52 -23.88 -9.93 0.15
C ARG A 52 -25.00 -9.05 0.71
N GLU A 53 -24.74 -8.40 1.85
CA GLU A 53 -25.79 -7.70 2.60
C GLU A 53 -25.98 -6.25 2.16
N LEU A 54 -24.93 -5.62 1.63
CA LEU A 54 -24.94 -4.20 1.24
C LEU A 54 -24.81 -3.99 -0.28
N ASP A 55 -24.74 -5.07 -1.07
CA ASP A 55 -24.51 -5.06 -2.53
C ASP A 55 -23.34 -4.16 -2.97
N VAL A 56 -22.28 -4.09 -2.15
CA VAL A 56 -21.12 -3.26 -2.46
C VAL A 56 -20.34 -3.84 -3.63
N ARG A 57 -20.21 -3.04 -4.69
CA ARG A 57 -19.29 -3.29 -5.81
C ARG A 57 -18.01 -2.47 -5.61
N LEU A 58 -16.91 -3.15 -5.29
CA LEU A 58 -15.61 -2.50 -5.14
C LEU A 58 -15.18 -1.92 -6.48
N ARG A 59 -14.95 -0.61 -6.52
CA ARG A 59 -14.38 0.06 -7.70
C ARG A 59 -13.05 -0.60 -8.09
N TRP A 60 -12.20 -0.88 -7.10
CA TRP A 60 -10.92 -1.58 -7.24
C TRP A 60 -10.95 -2.87 -6.41
N PRO A 61 -11.31 -4.03 -7.00
CA PRO A 61 -11.39 -5.31 -6.28
C PRO A 61 -10.05 -5.77 -5.69
N SER A 62 -8.95 -5.38 -6.33
CA SER A 62 -7.60 -5.56 -5.83
C SER A 62 -6.84 -4.24 -5.84
N VAL A 63 -5.76 -4.23 -5.07
CA VAL A 63 -4.85 -3.09 -5.08
C VAL A 63 -4.11 -2.94 -6.42
N LEU A 64 -3.95 -4.02 -7.19
CA LEU A 64 -3.34 -3.96 -8.53
C LEU A 64 -4.25 -3.23 -9.53
N ASP A 65 -5.58 -3.41 -9.40
CA ASP A 65 -6.55 -2.66 -10.21
C ASP A 65 -6.43 -1.15 -9.95
N TYR A 66 -6.27 -0.78 -8.67
CA TYR A 66 -6.02 0.61 -8.31
C TYR A 66 -4.70 1.14 -8.89
N LEU A 67 -3.60 0.38 -8.78
CA LEU A 67 -2.32 0.81 -9.35
C LEU A 67 -2.39 0.96 -10.87
N ALA A 68 -3.12 0.09 -11.57
CA ALA A 68 -3.33 0.19 -13.01
C ALA A 68 -4.15 1.44 -13.40
N ALA A 69 -5.14 1.83 -12.58
CA ALA A 69 -5.85 3.08 -12.75
C ALA A 69 -4.94 4.29 -12.46
N LEU A 70 -4.19 4.24 -11.34
CA LEU A 70 -3.29 5.30 -10.91
C LEU A 70 -2.17 5.58 -11.93
N ARG A 71 -1.63 4.56 -12.60
CA ARG A 71 -0.64 4.74 -13.68
C ARG A 71 -1.14 5.63 -14.82
N ARG A 72 -2.46 5.72 -15.02
CA ARG A 72 -3.10 6.51 -16.08
C ARG A 72 -3.55 7.90 -15.61
N ASP A 73 -3.49 8.17 -14.30
CA ASP A 73 -4.02 9.39 -13.68
C ASP A 73 -2.86 10.30 -13.21
N GLU A 74 -2.38 11.13 -14.13
CA GLU A 74 -1.26 12.05 -13.86
C GLU A 74 -1.58 13.06 -12.76
N GLY A 75 -2.81 13.57 -12.73
CA GLY A 75 -3.24 14.55 -11.73
C GLY A 75 -3.23 13.94 -10.34
N ARG A 76 -3.73 12.71 -10.19
CA ARG A 76 -3.71 12.01 -8.91
C ARG A 76 -2.30 11.65 -8.47
N ARG A 77 -1.43 11.21 -9.38
CA ARG A 77 -0.02 10.94 -9.06
C ARG A 77 0.70 12.20 -8.59
N SER A 78 0.50 13.32 -9.29
CA SER A 78 1.07 14.62 -8.94
C SER A 78 0.62 15.08 -7.55
N ALA A 79 -0.67 14.94 -7.23
CA ALA A 79 -1.20 15.28 -5.92
C ALA A 79 -0.60 14.44 -4.79
N ILE A 80 -0.42 13.12 -5.01
CA ILE A 80 0.21 12.22 -4.03
C ILE A 80 1.66 12.65 -3.76
N LEU A 81 2.42 12.93 -4.83
CA LEU A 81 3.82 13.33 -4.72
C LEU A 81 3.99 14.72 -4.07
N ALA A 82 3.06 15.64 -4.31
CA ALA A 82 3.04 16.93 -3.63
C ALA A 82 2.83 16.77 -2.11
N SER A 83 1.86 15.95 -1.68
CA SER A 83 1.66 15.68 -0.25
C SER A 83 2.81 14.91 0.40
N TYR A 84 3.57 14.12 -0.36
CA TYR A 84 4.73 13.41 0.17
C TYR A 84 5.81 14.36 0.72
N ALA A 85 5.97 15.55 0.14
CA ALA A 85 6.94 16.54 0.61
C ALA A 85 6.60 17.10 2.00
N GLU A 86 5.33 17.05 2.42
CA GLU A 86 4.86 17.60 3.70
C GLU A 86 4.94 16.60 4.86
N ILE A 87 5.08 15.30 4.57
CA ILE A 87 5.05 14.21 5.56
C ILE A 87 6.46 13.86 6.07
N ARG A 88 7.52 14.38 5.43
CA ARG A 88 8.91 14.03 5.73
C ARG A 88 9.54 14.91 6.80
#